data_AF-A0A4V2SY80-F1
#
_entry.id   AF-A0A4V2SY80-F1
#
_cell.length_a   1.000
_cell.length_b   1.000
_cell.length_c   1.000
_cell.angle_alpha   90.00
_cell.angle_beta   90.00
_cell.angle_gamma   90.00
#
_symmetry.space_group_name_H-M   'P 1'
#
loop_
_entity.id
_entity.type
_entity.pdbx_description
1 polymer ?
#
loop_
_entity_poly.entity_id
_entity_poly.type
_entity_poly.pdbx_seq_one_letter_code
_entity_poly.pdbx_strand_id
1 'polypeptide(L)'
;MSTMNNQMTAGFNERATQAKAVSNGKTKAIISMMLALFGMVVTVTGLGLLVAPHGPAAVQGWTFLGMSGKLLKGLHILLGFGIVLPVIAHMVLNFKIFKGEFKQLFR
;
A
#
# COMPACT_ATOMS: atom_id res chain seq x y z
N MET A 1 -35.51 16.19 33.50
CA MET A 1 -35.53 15.58 32.15
C MET A 1 -34.24 15.80 31.33
N SER A 2 -33.36 16.74 31.69
CA SER A 2 -32.13 17.02 30.92
C SER A 2 -31.01 15.95 31.03
N THR A 3 -30.96 15.17 32.12
CA THR A 3 -29.91 14.14 32.33
C THR A 3 -30.04 12.94 31.39
N MET A 4 -31.28 12.52 31.07
CA MET A 4 -31.53 11.39 30.17
C MET A 4 -31.13 11.69 28.72
N ASN A 5 -31.35 12.91 28.23
CA ASN A 5 -30.97 13.30 26.88
C ASN A 5 -29.44 13.36 26.70
N ASN A 6 -28.70 13.80 27.72
CA ASN A 6 -27.23 13.83 27.68
C ASN A 6 -26.59 12.44 27.69
N GLN A 7 -27.16 11.47 28.42
CA GLN A 7 -26.64 10.10 28.39
C GLN A 7 -26.91 9.41 27.05
N MET A 8 -28.07 9.66 26.43
CA MET A 8 -28.35 9.15 25.08
C MET A 8 -27.39 9.73 24.03
N THR A 9 -27.19 11.04 24.00
CA THR A 9 -26.30 11.67 23.01
C THR A 9 -24.83 11.28 23.19
N ALA A 10 -24.36 11.12 24.43
CA ALA A 10 -23.02 10.61 24.71
C ALA A 10 -22.82 9.16 24.19
N GLY A 11 -23.77 8.26 24.46
CA GLY A 11 -23.70 6.87 23.99
C GLY A 11 -23.74 6.74 22.45
N PHE A 12 -24.49 7.61 21.77
CA PHE A 12 -24.48 7.67 20.30
C PHE A 12 -23.14 8.16 19.73
N ASN A 13 -22.53 9.16 20.36
CA ASN A 13 -21.25 9.72 19.92
C ASN A 13 -20.09 8.72 20.13
N GLU A 14 -20.09 7.99 21.25
CA GLU A 14 -19.12 6.92 21.50
C GLU A 14 -19.24 5.78 20.48
N ARG A 15 -20.46 5.31 20.19
CA ARG A 15 -20.69 4.27 19.16
C ARG A 15 -20.26 4.74 17.76
N ALA A 16 -20.54 5.98 17.39
CA ALA A 16 -20.12 6.55 16.11
C ALA A 16 -18.58 6.68 16.02
N THR A 17 -17.93 7.06 17.12
CA THR A 17 -16.46 7.19 17.20
C THR A 17 -15.79 5.83 17.10
N GLN A 18 -16.31 4.82 17.78
CA GLN A 18 -15.80 3.44 17.68
C GLN A 18 -16.03 2.85 16.28
N ALA A 19 -17.20 3.08 15.67
CA ALA A 19 -17.46 2.63 14.30
C ALA A 19 -16.51 3.27 13.27
N LYS A 20 -16.21 4.57 13.41
CA LYS A 20 -15.21 5.26 12.58
C LYS A 20 -13.79 4.73 12.83
N ALA A 21 -13.42 4.43 14.07
CA ALA A 21 -12.11 3.87 14.39
C ALA A 21 -11.92 2.47 13.77
N VAL A 22 -12.95 1.62 13.84
CA VAL A 22 -12.96 0.28 13.22
C VAL A 22 -12.91 0.36 11.69
N SER A 23 -13.68 1.26 11.06
CA SER A 23 -13.64 1.40 9.60
C SER A 23 -12.28 1.92 9.11
N ASN A 24 -11.69 2.88 9.81
CA ASN A 24 -10.36 3.39 9.51
C ASN A 24 -9.29 2.30 9.66
N GLY A 25 -9.43 1.41 10.65
CA GLY A 25 -8.56 0.24 10.81
C GLY A 25 -8.64 -0.71 9.62
N LYS A 26 -9.86 -1.03 9.14
CA LYS A 26 -10.07 -1.89 7.97
C LYS A 26 -9.49 -1.28 6.69
N THR A 27 -9.73 0.01 6.44
CA THR A 27 -9.20 0.72 5.25
C THR A 27 -7.67 0.74 5.26
N LYS A 28 -7.04 1.00 6.41
CA LYS A 28 -5.58 0.94 6.57
C LYS A 28 -5.04 -0.45 6.26
N ALA A 29 -5.68 -1.49 6.79
CA ALA A 29 -5.27 -2.88 6.56
C ALA A 29 -5.38 -3.27 5.08
N ILE A 30 -6.47 -2.89 4.41
CA ILE A 30 -6.66 -3.16 2.97
C ILE A 30 -5.58 -2.44 2.15
N ILE A 31 -5.33 -1.16 2.39
CA ILE A 31 -4.32 -0.39 1.66
C ILE A 31 -2.92 -0.97 1.91
N SER A 32 -2.61 -1.37 3.15
CA SER A 32 -1.35 -2.02 3.49
C SER A 32 -1.17 -3.36 2.77
N MET A 33 -2.23 -4.17 2.71
CA MET A 33 -2.19 -5.47 2.03
C MET A 33 -2.07 -5.30 0.51
N MET A 34 -2.82 -4.37 -0.08
CA MET A 34 -2.69 -4.03 -1.50
C MET A 34 -1.26 -3.56 -1.80
N LEU A 35 -0.71 -2.67 -0.97
CA LEU A 35 0.65 -2.17 -1.16
C LEU A 35 1.69 -3.31 -1.07
N ALA A 36 1.55 -4.22 -0.11
CA ALA A 36 2.43 -5.37 0.02
C ALA A 36 2.35 -6.31 -1.19
N LEU A 37 1.14 -6.62 -1.68
CA LEU A 37 0.93 -7.49 -2.84
C LEU A 37 1.47 -6.88 -4.12
N PHE A 38 1.10 -5.63 -4.42
CA PHE A 38 1.63 -4.94 -5.60
C PHE A 38 3.14 -4.80 -5.51
N GLY A 39 3.66 -4.40 -4.35
CA GLY A 39 5.09 -4.30 -4.08
C GLY A 39 5.82 -5.61 -4.37
N MET A 40 5.29 -6.73 -3.87
CA MET A 40 5.84 -8.05 -4.12
C MET A 40 5.91 -8.38 -5.63
N VAL A 41 4.82 -8.15 -6.37
CA VAL A 41 4.78 -8.42 -7.82
C VAL A 41 5.76 -7.52 -8.57
N VAL A 42 5.85 -6.23 -8.21
CA VAL A 42 6.80 -5.29 -8.81
C VAL A 42 8.24 -5.69 -8.47
N THR A 43 8.53 -6.14 -7.25
CA THR A 43 9.85 -6.64 -6.89
C THR A 43 10.22 -7.88 -7.70
N VAL A 44 9.33 -8.87 -7.82
CA VAL A 44 9.59 -10.10 -8.61
C VAL A 44 9.82 -9.77 -10.08
N THR A 45 8.99 -8.91 -10.67
CA THR A 45 9.15 -8.48 -12.07
C THR A 45 10.42 -7.64 -12.27
N GLY A 46 10.80 -6.82 -11.29
CA GLY A 46 12.03 -6.03 -11.29
C GLY A 46 13.28 -6.89 -11.20
N LEU A 47 13.27 -7.93 -10.35
CA LEU A 47 14.32 -8.95 -10.28
C LEU A 47 14.45 -9.70 -11.60
N GLY A 48 13.33 -10.05 -12.24
CA GLY A 48 13.33 -10.62 -13.58
C GLY A 48 14.03 -9.70 -14.58
N LEU A 49 13.72 -8.41 -14.58
CA LEU A 49 14.35 -7.42 -15.46
C LEU A 49 15.82 -7.16 -15.15
N LEU A 50 16.25 -7.33 -13.90
CA LEU A 50 17.65 -7.17 -13.49
C LEU A 50 18.52 -8.32 -14.01
N VAL A 51 17.96 -9.53 -14.09
CA VAL A 51 18.63 -10.72 -14.66
C VAL A 51 18.49 -10.76 -16.19
N ALA A 52 17.62 -9.93 -16.78
CA ALA A 52 17.42 -9.88 -18.21
C ALA A 52 18.70 -9.42 -18.93
N PRO A 53 19.19 -10.16 -19.93
CA PRO A 53 20.36 -9.74 -20.70
C PRO A 53 20.08 -8.42 -21.42
N HIS A 54 21.11 -7.58 -21.55
CA HIS A 54 21.04 -6.32 -22.27
C HIS A 54 21.83 -6.45 -23.59
N GLY A 55 21.31 -5.91 -24.69
CA GLY A 55 21.95 -5.98 -26.02
C GLY A 55 21.35 -7.07 -26.94
N PRO A 56 22.07 -7.55 -27.98
CA PRO A 56 21.54 -8.49 -28.98
C PRO A 56 20.99 -9.79 -28.39
N ALA A 57 21.54 -10.23 -27.24
CA ALA A 57 21.07 -11.39 -26.49
C ALA A 57 19.66 -11.21 -25.88
N ALA A 58 19.21 -9.96 -25.66
CA ALA A 58 17.84 -9.67 -25.23
C ALA A 58 16.80 -9.96 -26.33
N VAL A 59 17.25 -9.96 -27.60
CA VAL A 59 16.42 -10.22 -28.77
C VAL A 59 16.23 -11.73 -28.98
N GLN A 60 17.16 -12.54 -28.48
CA GLN A 60 17.15 -14.00 -28.60
C GLN A 60 16.40 -14.65 -27.42
N GLY A 61 15.07 -14.56 -27.45
CA GLY A 61 14.21 -15.52 -26.74
C GLY A 61 14.22 -15.51 -25.21
N TRP A 62 14.79 -14.48 -24.55
CA TRP A 62 14.74 -14.41 -23.09
C TRP A 62 13.29 -14.27 -22.61
N THR A 63 12.89 -15.21 -21.76
CA THR A 63 11.58 -15.23 -21.12
C THR A 63 11.73 -15.39 -19.61
N PHE A 64 10.84 -14.73 -18.87
CA PHE A 64 10.78 -14.84 -17.42
C PHE A 64 9.33 -15.08 -17.03
N LEU A 65 9.09 -16.15 -16.28
CA LEU A 65 7.74 -16.62 -15.95
C LEU A 65 6.85 -16.80 -17.20
N GLY A 66 7.44 -17.21 -18.32
CA GLY A 66 6.74 -17.41 -19.60
C GLY A 66 6.42 -16.12 -20.37
N MET A 67 6.83 -14.94 -19.87
CA MET A 67 6.63 -13.65 -20.55
C MET A 67 7.91 -13.18 -21.23
N SER A 68 7.79 -12.56 -22.40
CA SER A 68 8.92 -11.92 -23.09
C SER A 68 9.42 -10.71 -22.30
N GLY A 69 10.72 -10.41 -22.41
CA GLY A 69 11.31 -9.27 -21.68
C GLY A 69 10.64 -7.92 -21.98
N LYS A 70 10.12 -7.72 -23.20
CA LYS A 70 9.37 -6.51 -23.57
C LYS A 70 8.04 -6.41 -22.79
N LEU A 71 7.33 -7.53 -22.67
CA LEU A 71 6.05 -7.58 -21.97
C LEU A 71 6.24 -7.47 -20.45
N LEU A 72 7.27 -8.15 -19.91
CA LEU A 72 7.65 -8.03 -18.50
C LEU A 72 8.00 -6.58 -18.14
N LYS A 73 8.75 -5.88 -18.99
CA LYS A 73 9.11 -4.47 -18.80
C LYS A 73 7.88 -3.57 -18.80
N GLY A 74 6.98 -3.77 -19.76
CA GLY A 74 5.72 -3.01 -19.81
C GLY A 74 4.88 -3.22 -18.55
N LEU A 75 4.73 -4.46 -18.11
CA LEU A 75 3.98 -4.81 -16.91
C LEU A 75 4.62 -4.23 -15.64
N HIS A 76 5.94 -4.34 -15.49
CA HIS A 76 6.67 -3.79 -14.34
C HIS A 76 6.52 -2.27 -14.24
N ILE A 77 6.65 -1.54 -15.35
CA ILE A 77 6.49 -0.09 -15.37
C ILE A 77 5.05 0.29 -15.02
N LEU A 78 4.06 -0.38 -15.62
CA LEU A 78 2.65 -0.10 -15.37
C LEU A 78 2.27 -0.34 -13.90
N LEU A 79 2.69 -1.49 -13.34
CA LEU A 79 2.46 -1.82 -11.93
C LEU A 79 3.25 -0.88 -10.99
N GLY A 80 4.48 -0.51 -11.36
CA GLY A 80 5.29 0.44 -10.62
C GLY A 80 4.63 1.82 -10.51
N PHE A 81 4.05 2.33 -11.59
CA PHE A 81 3.23 3.55 -11.54
C PHE A 81 1.95 3.35 -10.71
N GLY A 82 1.30 2.19 -10.83
CA GLY A 82 0.10 1.85 -10.06
C GLY A 82 0.31 1.84 -8.54
N ILE A 83 1.52 1.50 -8.08
CA ILE A 83 1.90 1.47 -6.66
C ILE A 83 1.98 2.86 -6.02
N VAL A 84 2.26 3.91 -6.80
CA VAL A 84 2.49 5.26 -6.26
C VAL A 84 1.28 5.74 -5.44
N LEU A 85 0.08 5.49 -5.93
CA LEU A 85 -1.16 5.91 -5.27
C LEU A 85 -1.38 5.21 -3.91
N PRO A 86 -1.33 3.86 -3.79
CA PRO A 86 -1.43 3.19 -2.50
C PRO A 86 -0.24 3.49 -1.57
N VAL A 87 0.98 3.77 -2.07
CA VAL A 87 2.10 4.26 -1.23
C VAL A 87 1.73 5.57 -0.55
N ILE A 88 1.26 6.55 -1.33
CA ILE A 88 0.88 7.86 -0.79
C ILE A 88 -0.27 7.70 0.21
N ALA A 89 -1.30 6.93 -0.15
CA ALA A 89 -2.44 6.68 0.74
C ALA A 89 -2.00 6.00 2.04
N HIS A 90 -1.11 5.00 1.96
CA HIS A 90 -0.56 4.31 3.14
C HIS A 90 0.22 5.27 4.04
N MET A 91 1.07 6.12 3.45
CA MET A 91 1.86 7.10 4.18
C MET A 91 0.96 8.11 4.89
N VAL A 92 -0.03 8.69 4.19
CA VAL A 92 -0.96 9.68 4.78
C VAL A 92 -1.75 9.07 5.94
N LEU A 93 -2.25 7.85 5.78
CA LEU A 93 -3.01 7.18 6.83
C LEU A 93 -2.16 6.82 8.06
N ASN A 94 -0.88 6.54 7.88
CA ASN A 94 0.04 6.15 8.97
C ASN A 94 0.94 7.29 9.46
N PHE A 95 0.82 8.49 8.91
CA PHE A 95 1.68 9.65 9.21
C PHE A 95 1.70 10.05 10.70
N LYS A 96 0.58 9.89 11.41
CA LYS A 96 0.50 10.18 12.85
C LYS A 96 1.39 9.26 13.68
N ILE A 97 1.43 7.97 13.34
CA ILE A 97 2.26 6.97 14.02
C ILE A 97 3.73 7.23 13.66
N PHE A 98 4.00 7.43 12.38
CA PHE A 98 5.34 7.74 11.87
C PHE A 98 5.98 8.95 12.56
N LYS A 99 5.24 10.06 12.75
CA LYS A 99 5.74 11.23 13.50
C LYS A 99 6.12 10.92 14.94
N GLY A 100 5.37 10.02 15.60
CA GLY A 100 5.65 9.60 16.97
C GLY A 100 6.95 8.81 17.06
N GLU A 101 7.12 7.81 16.20
CA GLU A 101 8.33 6.98 16.14
C GLU A 101 9.55 7.78 15.67
N PHE A 102 9.38 8.65 14.67
CA PHE A 102 10.44 9.55 14.20
C PHE A 102 10.94 10.45 15.34
N LYS A 103 10.02 11.01 16.15
CA LYS A 103 10.40 11.82 17.31
C LYS A 103 11.15 10.99 18.38
N GLN A 104 10.87 9.70 18.51
CA GLN A 104 11.58 8.81 19.44
C GLN A 104 12.98 8.45 18.96
N LEU A 105 13.19 8.30 17.65
CA LEU A 105 14.52 7.99 17.08
C LEU A 105 15.54 9.12 17.26
N PHE A 106 15.09 10.38 17.36
CA PHE A 106 15.94 11.56 17.55
C PHE A 106 15.90 12.10 18.98
N ARG A 107 15.49 11.29 19.96
CA ARG A 107 15.48 11.67 21.38
C ARG A 107 16.62 11.02 22.15
#